data_AF-A0A1H6T394-F1
#
_entry.id   AF-A0A1H6T394-F1
#
_cell.length_a   1.000
_cell.length_b   1.000
_cell.length_c   1.000
_cell.angle_alpha   90.00
_cell.angle_beta   90.00
_cell.angle_gamma   90.00
#
_symmetry.space_group_name_H-M   'P 1'
#
loop_
_entity.id
_entity.type
_entity.pdbx_description
1 polymer ?
#
loop_
_entity_poly.entity_id
_entity_poly.type
_entity_poly.pdbx_seq_one_letter_code
_entity_poly.pdbx_strand_id
1 'polypeptide(L)'
;MDTKRFTGQEGKLISASEAQELTTPHQKRERYFTDKGENYVKAEFFGIHTFNELMKLHGDNCVGFRVYYGLRDEEEDDDAKTEKSKKPTPRLVLVPVDADGKDIIRTAQLGGLKDMPNQGEAMTGGPLCPRRC
;
A
#
# COMPACT_ATOMS: atom_id res chain seq x y z
N MET A 1 -24.69 -16.70 -12.50
CA MET A 1 -23.45 -17.11 -11.81
C MET A 1 -23.58 -16.57 -10.40
N ASP A 2 -23.58 -17.42 -9.37
CA ASP A 2 -23.53 -16.96 -7.98
C ASP A 2 -22.21 -16.22 -7.78
N THR A 3 -22.23 -14.90 -7.86
CA THR A 3 -21.11 -14.06 -7.48
C THR A 3 -20.94 -14.19 -5.97
N LYS A 4 -19.99 -15.02 -5.55
CA LYS A 4 -19.63 -15.20 -4.15
C LYS A 4 -19.21 -13.83 -3.59
N ARG A 5 -20.06 -13.25 -2.72
CA ARG A 5 -19.79 -11.98 -2.05
C ARG A 5 -18.59 -12.12 -1.12
N PHE A 6 -17.80 -11.07 -1.00
CA PHE A 6 -16.76 -11.00 0.02
C PHE A 6 -17.37 -10.86 1.40
N THR A 7 -16.76 -11.56 2.35
CA THR A 7 -17.27 -11.75 3.71
C THR A 7 -16.36 -11.14 4.77
N GLY A 8 -15.16 -10.74 4.38
CA GLY A 8 -14.09 -10.32 5.30
C GLY A 8 -13.36 -11.49 5.97
N GLN A 9 -13.71 -12.73 5.61
CA GLN A 9 -13.04 -13.95 6.09
C GLN A 9 -12.05 -14.51 5.06
N GLU A 10 -11.88 -13.82 3.93
CA GLU A 10 -10.96 -14.22 2.88
C GLU A 10 -9.50 -14.08 3.34
N GLY A 11 -8.65 -14.98 2.84
CA GLY A 11 -7.25 -15.08 3.23
C GLY A 11 -6.99 -16.24 4.18
N LYS A 12 -5.74 -16.34 4.65
CA LYS A 12 -5.31 -17.40 5.58
C LYS A 12 -4.19 -16.86 6.47
N LEU A 13 -4.28 -17.15 7.76
CA LEU A 13 -3.15 -16.96 8.67
C LEU A 13 -2.06 -17.98 8.36
N ILE A 14 -0.85 -17.50 8.14
CA ILE A 14 0.34 -18.33 7.90
C ILE A 14 1.27 -18.28 9.12
N SER A 15 2.12 -19.29 9.24
CA SER A 15 3.15 -19.34 10.27
C SER A 15 4.22 -18.26 10.04
N ALA A 16 4.96 -17.94 11.11
CA ALA A 16 6.09 -17.00 11.02
C ALA A 16 7.18 -17.47 10.03
N SER A 17 7.43 -18.79 9.97
CA SER A 17 8.37 -19.39 9.01
C SER A 17 7.90 -19.21 7.57
N GLU A 18 6.63 -19.48 7.28
CA GLU A 18 6.06 -19.25 5.94
C GLU A 18 6.14 -17.77 5.55
N ALA A 19 5.85 -16.85 6.49
CA ALA A 19 5.97 -15.42 6.23
C ALA A 19 7.43 -15.01 5.93
N GLN A 20 8.40 -15.57 6.64
CA GLN A 20 9.82 -15.33 6.40
C GLN A 20 10.26 -15.89 5.03
N GLU A 21 9.82 -17.08 4.66
CA GLU A 21 10.13 -17.70 3.37
C GLU A 21 9.59 -16.89 2.19
N LEU A 22 8.38 -16.33 2.33
CA LEU A 22 7.77 -15.50 1.29
C LEU A 22 8.44 -14.12 1.17
N THR A 23 8.94 -13.54 2.26
CA THR A 23 9.53 -12.19 2.26
C THR A 23 11.03 -12.17 1.96
N THR A 24 11.76 -13.23 2.28
CA THR A 24 13.23 -13.31 2.10
C THR A 24 13.68 -13.14 0.64
N PRO A 25 13.04 -13.72 -0.39
CA PRO A 25 13.44 -13.53 -1.79
C PRO A 25 13.35 -12.07 -2.24
N HIS A 26 12.35 -11.33 -1.76
CA HIS A 26 12.20 -9.90 -2.04
C HIS A 26 13.37 -9.12 -1.43
N GLN A 27 13.70 -9.39 -0.17
CA GLN A 27 14.84 -8.76 0.52
C GLN A 27 16.19 -9.00 -0.19
N LYS A 28 16.40 -10.21 -0.74
CA LYS A 28 17.63 -10.55 -1.48
C LYS A 28 17.77 -9.81 -2.82
N ARG A 29 16.69 -9.26 -3.37
CA ARG A 29 16.72 -8.46 -4.61
C ARG A 29 17.15 -7.01 -4.40
N GLU A 30 17.32 -6.57 -3.15
CA GLU A 30 17.80 -5.22 -2.84
C GLU A 30 19.06 -4.85 -3.63
N ARG A 31 20.08 -5.72 -3.62
CA ARG A 31 21.33 -5.49 -4.37
C ARG A 31 21.10 -5.29 -5.86
N TYR A 32 20.21 -6.07 -6.47
CA TYR A 32 19.88 -5.95 -7.90
C TYR A 32 19.27 -4.58 -8.23
N PHE A 33 18.36 -4.07 -7.39
CA PHE A 33 17.78 -2.74 -7.59
C PHE A 33 18.79 -1.62 -7.36
N THR A 34 19.63 -1.77 -6.32
CA THR A 34 20.72 -0.82 -6.04
C THR A 34 21.72 -0.77 -7.20
N ASP A 35 22.15 -1.91 -7.74
CA ASP A 35 23.11 -1.98 -8.87
C ASP A 35 22.55 -1.34 -10.15
N LYS A 36 21.22 -1.35 -10.32
CA LYS A 36 20.52 -0.69 -11.43
C LYS A 36 20.21 0.79 -11.17
N GLY A 37 20.49 1.29 -9.97
CA GLY A 37 20.11 2.63 -9.55
C GLY A 37 18.59 2.84 -9.51
N GLU A 38 17.81 1.79 -9.27
CA GLU A 38 16.36 1.85 -9.11
C GLU A 38 15.98 2.04 -7.63
N ASN A 39 14.89 2.77 -7.38
CA ASN A 39 14.34 2.87 -6.04
C ASN A 39 13.63 1.58 -5.65
N TYR A 40 13.87 1.14 -4.42
CA TYR A 40 13.35 -0.10 -3.88
C TYR A 40 12.78 0.11 -2.48
N VAL A 41 11.59 -0.44 -2.26
CA VAL A 41 10.87 -0.40 -0.99
C VAL A 41 10.66 -1.82 -0.49
N LYS A 42 11.24 -2.13 0.68
CA LYS A 42 11.15 -3.47 1.31
C LYS A 42 9.75 -3.75 1.86
N ALA A 43 9.22 -2.78 2.58
CA ALA A 43 7.91 -2.78 3.21
C ALA A 43 7.52 -1.34 3.57
N GLU A 44 6.22 -1.11 3.73
CA GLU A 44 5.66 0.16 4.18
C GLU A 44 4.79 -0.10 5.41
N PHE A 45 4.98 0.69 6.46
CA PHE A 45 4.27 0.51 7.73
C PHE A 45 2.92 1.22 7.73
N PHE A 46 1.87 0.48 8.10
CA PHE A 46 0.52 1.02 8.25
C PHE A 46 0.10 0.95 9.72
N GLY A 47 -0.04 2.12 10.36
CA GLY A 47 -0.42 2.23 11.75
C GLY A 47 -1.86 1.78 12.03
N ILE A 48 -2.06 1.03 13.11
CA ILE A 48 -3.37 0.47 13.49
C ILE A 48 -4.43 1.56 13.73
N HIS A 49 -4.05 2.74 14.23
CA HIS A 49 -5.00 3.84 14.48
C HIS A 49 -5.56 4.40 13.18
N THR A 50 -4.71 4.70 12.20
CA THR A 50 -5.13 5.19 10.89
C THR A 50 -5.92 4.14 10.12
N PHE A 51 -5.55 2.86 10.25
CA PHE A 51 -6.33 1.75 9.71
C PHE A 51 -7.76 1.70 10.29
N ASN A 52 -7.88 1.85 11.60
CA ASN A 52 -9.18 1.88 12.28
C ASN A 52 -10.01 3.12 11.91
N GLU A 53 -9.38 4.29 11.73
CA GLU A 53 -10.06 5.49 11.22
C GLU A 53 -10.59 5.28 9.80
N LEU A 54 -9.78 4.68 8.92
CA LEU A 54 -10.21 4.35 7.56
C LEU A 54 -11.42 3.40 7.56
N MET A 55 -11.42 2.35 8.39
CA MET A 55 -12.59 1.48 8.54
C MET A 55 -13.83 2.25 9.01
N LYS A 56 -13.69 3.12 10.02
CA LYS A 56 -14.81 3.91 10.57
C LYS A 56 -15.44 4.83 9.52
N LEU A 57 -14.64 5.40 8.62
CA LEU A 57 -15.15 6.25 7.53
C LEU A 57 -16.09 5.50 6.57
N HIS A 58 -15.85 4.20 6.38
CA HIS A 58 -16.63 3.38 5.45
C HIS A 58 -17.70 2.51 6.12
N GLY A 59 -17.66 2.38 7.46
CA GLY A 59 -18.65 1.64 8.24
C GLY A 59 -18.77 0.18 7.80
N ASP A 60 -19.99 -0.36 7.88
CA ASP A 60 -20.30 -1.76 7.55
C ASP A 60 -20.14 -2.10 6.05
N ASN A 61 -19.94 -1.09 5.20
CA ASN A 61 -19.73 -1.33 3.77
C ASN A 61 -18.32 -1.84 3.48
N CYS A 62 -17.35 -1.60 4.37
CA CYS A 62 -15.98 -2.10 4.20
C CYS A 62 -15.86 -3.51 4.79
N VAL A 63 -15.72 -4.51 3.93
CA VAL A 63 -15.53 -5.92 4.35
C VAL A 63 -14.07 -6.34 4.35
N GLY A 64 -13.19 -5.57 3.72
CA GLY A 64 -11.76 -5.89 3.65
C GLY A 64 -10.96 -4.85 2.89
N PHE A 65 -9.71 -5.19 2.56
CA PHE A 65 -8.79 -4.29 1.89
C PHE A 65 -8.11 -4.98 0.72
N ARG A 66 -7.85 -4.20 -0.34
CA ARG A 66 -6.93 -4.57 -1.41
C ARG A 66 -5.66 -3.73 -1.28
N VAL A 67 -4.52 -4.38 -1.49
CA VAL A 67 -3.22 -3.72 -1.50
C VAL A 67 -2.75 -3.58 -2.93
N TYR A 68 -2.52 -2.34 -3.37
CA TYR A 68 -1.99 -2.01 -4.68
C TYR A 68 -0.54 -1.56 -4.60
N TYR A 69 0.22 -1.82 -5.66
CA TYR A 69 1.49 -1.16 -5.93
C TYR A 69 1.21 0.13 -6.70
N GLY A 70 1.44 1.27 -6.07
CA GLY A 70 1.51 2.58 -6.70
C GLY A 70 2.94 2.95 -7.08
N LEU A 71 3.10 3.91 -8.00
CA LEU A 71 4.38 4.53 -8.29
C LEU A 71 4.30 6.01 -7.93
N ARG A 72 5.32 6.51 -7.23
CA ARG A 72 5.47 7.92 -6.90
C ARG A 72 6.89 8.35 -7.21
N ASP A 73 7.05 9.48 -7.87
CA ASP A 73 8.38 10.05 -8.09
C ASP A 73 8.94 10.59 -6.77
N GLU A 74 10.02 9.99 -6.30
CA GLU A 74 10.71 10.36 -5.06
C GLU A 74 12.20 10.60 -5.33
N GLU A 75 12.83 11.40 -4.47
CA GLU A 75 14.27 11.67 -4.57
C GLU A 75 15.07 10.38 -4.34
N GLU A 76 16.24 10.29 -4.97
CA GLU A 76 17.17 9.18 -4.75
C GLU A 76 17.65 9.21 -3.29
N ASP A 77 17.49 8.09 -2.58
CA ASP A 77 17.89 7.89 -1.17
C ASP A 77 19.41 7.64 -1.05
N ASP A 78 20.20 8.36 -1.85
CA ASP A 78 21.66 8.31 -1.89
C ASP A 78 22.20 9.71 -1.55
N ASP A 79 22.47 9.91 -0.25
CA ASP A 79 23.01 11.15 0.32
C ASP A 79 24.35 11.60 -0.30
N ALA A 80 24.98 10.77 -1.14
CA ALA A 80 26.27 11.04 -1.76
C ALA A 80 26.20 11.82 -3.09
N LYS A 81 25.01 12.04 -3.68
CA LYS A 81 24.88 12.74 -4.98
C LYS A 81 24.35 14.16 -4.84
N THR A 82 25.06 15.11 -5.44
CA THR A 82 24.74 16.55 -5.46
C THR A 82 23.51 16.89 -6.32
N GLU A 83 23.14 16.03 -7.27
CA GLU A 83 21.94 16.21 -8.11
C GLU A 83 20.84 15.22 -7.75
N LYS A 84 19.76 15.76 -7.17
CA LYS A 84 18.57 15.01 -6.79
C LYS A 84 17.69 14.76 -8.02
N SER A 85 17.93 13.65 -8.71
CA SER A 85 16.98 13.17 -9.73
C SER A 85 15.79 12.50 -9.04
N LYS A 86 14.56 12.85 -9.46
CA LYS A 86 13.34 12.16 -9.01
C LYS A 86 13.20 10.88 -9.82
N LYS A 87 12.99 9.76 -9.13
CA LYS A 87 12.83 8.44 -9.75
C LYS A 87 11.52 7.80 -9.30
N PRO A 88 10.88 6.99 -10.16
CA PRO A 88 9.67 6.28 -9.78
C PRO A 88 9.98 5.26 -8.67
N THR A 89 9.32 5.45 -7.52
CA THR A 89 9.44 4.62 -6.33
C THR A 89 8.14 3.85 -6.10
N PRO A 90 8.19 2.51 -5.95
CA PRO A 90 7.03 1.72 -5.57
C PRO A 90 6.51 2.09 -4.18
N ARG A 91 5.20 2.29 -4.04
CA ARG A 91 4.50 2.51 -2.77
C ARG A 91 3.35 1.53 -2.62
N LEU A 92 2.98 1.19 -1.40
CA LEU A 92 1.78 0.39 -1.14
C LEU A 92 0.60 1.32 -0.86
N VAL A 93 -0.56 0.95 -1.41
CA VAL A 93 -1.83 1.66 -1.18
C VAL A 93 -2.87 0.66 -0.71
N LEU A 94 -3.38 0.85 0.51
CA LEU A 94 -4.50 0.08 1.05
C LEU A 94 -5.80 0.76 0.66
N VAL A 95 -6.65 0.02 -0.04
CA VAL A 95 -7.96 0.48 -0.52
C VAL A 95 -9.06 -0.36 0.12
N PRO A 96 -10.05 0.25 0.79
CA PRO A 96 -11.22 -0.45 1.31
C PRO A 96 -12.06 -1.08 0.20
N VAL A 97 -12.61 -2.27 0.45
CA VAL A 97 -13.40 -3.04 -0.52
C VAL A 97 -14.74 -3.43 0.08
N ASP A 98 -15.81 -3.39 -0.73
CA ASP A 98 -17.15 -3.80 -0.34
C ASP A 98 -17.44 -5.29 -0.56
N ALA A 99 -18.59 -5.74 -0.07
CA ALA A 99 -19.04 -7.13 -0.18
C ALA A 99 -19.21 -7.61 -1.63
N ASP A 100 -19.34 -6.69 -2.59
CA ASP A 100 -19.48 -7.00 -4.01
C ASP A 100 -18.10 -6.99 -4.71
N GLY A 101 -17.03 -6.74 -3.96
CA GLY A 101 -15.65 -6.74 -4.42
C GLY A 101 -15.19 -5.45 -5.07
N LYS A 102 -15.97 -4.38 -4.92
CA LYS A 102 -15.69 -3.07 -5.50
C LYS A 102 -14.90 -2.21 -4.51
N ASP A 103 -13.93 -1.49 -5.05
CA ASP A 103 -13.13 -0.53 -4.29
C ASP A 103 -13.99 0.67 -3.86
N ILE A 104 -13.94 1.00 -2.58
CA ILE A 104 -14.74 2.07 -1.96
C ILE A 104 -13.95 3.39 -2.02
N ILE A 105 -13.66 3.88 -3.23
CA ILE A 105 -13.03 5.19 -3.46
C ILE A 105 -14.11 6.12 -4.02
N ARG A 106 -14.80 6.87 -3.15
CA ARG A 106 -16.00 7.63 -3.52
C ARG A 106 -15.66 8.88 -4.34
N THR A 107 -14.54 9.55 -4.04
CA THR A 107 -14.11 10.75 -4.76
C THR A 107 -13.48 10.48 -6.12
N ALA A 108 -12.84 9.32 -6.33
CA ALA A 108 -12.23 8.96 -7.63
C ALA A 108 -13.28 8.66 -8.70
N GLN A 109 -14.44 8.11 -8.32
CA GLN A 109 -15.54 7.79 -9.26
C GLN A 109 -16.39 9.01 -9.63
N LEU A 110 -16.35 10.09 -8.85
CA LEU A 110 -17.18 11.28 -9.02
C LEU A 110 -16.47 12.45 -9.73
N GLY A 111 -15.22 12.26 -10.17
CA GLY A 111 -14.52 13.27 -10.97
C GLY A 111 -14.35 14.60 -10.23
N GLY A 112 -13.51 14.62 -9.17
CA GLY A 112 -12.86 15.84 -8.69
C GLY A 112 -13.76 17.05 -8.45
N LEU A 113 -14.83 16.89 -7.65
CA LEU A 113 -15.51 18.04 -7.07
C LEU A 113 -14.59 18.66 -6.01
N LYS A 114 -13.98 19.81 -6.34
CA LYS A 114 -12.98 20.56 -5.55
C LYS A 114 -13.43 20.94 -4.14
N ASP A 115 -14.73 20.83 -3.83
CA ASP A 115 -15.34 21.35 -2.60
C ASP A 115 -15.79 20.26 -1.62
N MET A 116 -15.53 18.98 -1.88
CA MET A 116 -15.74 17.96 -0.84
C MET A 116 -14.56 17.96 0.14
N PRO A 117 -14.81 17.99 1.46
CA PRO A 117 -13.75 17.83 2.44
C PRO A 117 -13.01 16.53 2.13
N ASN A 118 -11.69 16.61 2.09
CA ASN A 118 -10.79 15.52 1.73
C ASN A 118 -10.82 14.46 2.87
N GLN A 119 -11.90 13.71 2.96
CA GLN A 119 -12.03 12.58 3.88
C GLN A 119 -11.13 11.48 3.31
N GLY A 120 -10.12 11.05 4.05
CA GLY A 120 -9.15 10.06 3.55
C GLY A 120 -9.84 8.76 3.14
N GLU A 121 -9.76 8.38 1.86
CA GLU A 121 -10.46 7.21 1.31
C GLU A 121 -9.54 6.00 1.06
N ALA A 122 -8.23 6.18 1.26
CA ALA A 122 -7.22 5.15 1.12
C ALA A 122 -6.04 5.47 2.04
N MET A 123 -5.23 4.45 2.36
CA MET A 123 -4.05 4.61 3.21
C MET A 123 -2.76 4.34 2.41
N THR A 124 -1.82 5.27 2.46
CA THR A 124 -0.48 5.20 1.87
C THR A 124 0.46 6.16 2.62
N GLY A 125 1.74 6.16 2.32
CA GLY A 125 2.70 7.13 2.88
C GLY A 125 3.22 6.74 4.26
N GLY A 126 3.19 5.46 4.59
CA GLY A 126 3.78 4.93 5.82
C GLY A 126 5.31 5.07 5.86
N PRO A 127 5.93 5.04 7.04
CA PRO A 127 7.37 4.84 7.16
C PRO A 127 7.81 3.62 6.37
N LEU A 128 8.82 3.79 5.52
CA LEU A 128 9.43 2.70 4.80
C LEU A 128 10.35 1.91 5.73
N CYS A 129 10.41 0.60 5.56
CA CYS A 129 11.39 -0.22 6.25
C CYS A 129 12.80 0.26 5.85
N PRO A 130 13.62 0.74 6.80
CA PRO A 130 14.91 1.34 6.48
C PRO A 130 15.81 0.30 5.81
N ARG A 131 16.63 0.77 4.85
CA ARG A 131 17.55 -0.11 4.10
C ARG A 131 18.54 -0.83 5.03
N ARG A 132 18.91 -0.17 6.14
CA ARG A 132 19.74 -0.71 7.23
C ARG A 132 18.90 -0.79 8.50
N CYS A 133 18.67 -2.01 8.99
CA CYS A 133 18.13 -2.29 10.32
C CYS A 133 19.26 -2.72 11.25
#